data_AF-A0A9D7GRJ3-F1
#
_entry.id   AF-A0A9D7GRJ3-F1
#
_cell.length_a   1.000
_cell.length_b   1.000
_cell.length_c   1.000
_cell.angle_alpha   90.00
_cell.angle_beta   90.00
_cell.angle_gamma   90.00
#
_symmetry.space_group_name_H-M   'P 1'
#
loop_
_entity.id
_entity.type
_entity.pdbx_description
1 polymer ?
#
loop_
_entity_poly.entity_id
_entity_poly.type
_entity_poly.pdbx_seq_one_letter_code
_entity_poly.pdbx_strand_id
1 'polypeptide(L)'
;MKNKLILLITILVFISGILVAQDYTTLKTASKKTLQAYNEATKQIMLDNYSQAILSMEALTSKEPRFIDGWLLLGELYKEAGNYDMAKQSLEKVAEIDATYSSKGYFFLAQVSWQLDSFKNCIEACEQYLSFTDISKQRKTQAEQLRSNAMFAIEAIKQPVPFDPVNLGEAINSDAPEYLPSLTGDEQVMVFTRRIGNGRNQQEDFYWSEKQDSNWTYARPLSDINSPYNEGAQTITPDGRTIYFVVCDKPGGYGGCDIYTSTKRGQKWSEPLNVGAPVCSNAWETQPSVSADGSTLFFCSTRPGEKVAVIYGLR
;
A
#
# COMPACT_ATOMS: atom_id res chain seq x y z
N MET A 1 -71.74 33.80 -39.32
CA MET A 1 -70.52 34.59 -39.63
C MET A 1 -69.88 34.99 -38.31
N LYS A 2 -68.75 34.36 -37.94
CA LYS A 2 -67.38 34.95 -37.92
C LYS A 2 -67.22 36.01 -36.80
N ASN A 3 -66.23 36.04 -35.90
CA ASN A 3 -64.96 35.34 -35.66
C ASN A 3 -64.57 35.66 -34.19
N LYS A 4 -64.15 34.69 -33.36
CA LYS A 4 -62.76 34.46 -32.88
C LYS A 4 -61.90 35.72 -32.73
N LEU A 5 -61.39 36.02 -31.52
CA LEU A 5 -59.94 35.96 -31.23
C LEU A 5 -59.63 36.08 -29.72
N ILE A 6 -58.96 35.06 -29.21
CA ILE A 6 -58.21 34.98 -27.95
C ILE A 6 -56.81 35.57 -28.22
N LEU A 7 -56.24 36.45 -27.37
CA LEU A 7 -54.77 36.55 -27.29
C LEU A 7 -54.23 37.25 -26.02
N LEU A 8 -53.44 36.46 -25.27
CA LEU A 8 -52.26 36.75 -24.44
C LEU A 8 -52.19 38.02 -23.59
N ILE A 9 -52.25 37.82 -22.27
CA ILE A 9 -51.46 38.58 -21.30
C ILE A 9 -50.11 37.85 -21.17
N THR A 10 -49.06 38.39 -21.79
CA THR A 10 -47.69 37.90 -21.63
C THR A 10 -47.14 38.43 -20.31
N ILE A 11 -47.19 37.61 -19.25
CA ILE A 11 -46.41 37.85 -18.03
C ILE A 11 -44.95 37.53 -18.37
N LEU A 12 -44.14 38.58 -18.53
CA LEU A 12 -42.69 38.48 -18.66
C LEU A 12 -42.12 38.17 -17.26
N VAL A 13 -42.10 36.89 -16.89
CA VAL A 13 -41.34 36.42 -15.73
C VAL A 13 -39.86 36.47 -16.14
N PHE A 14 -39.19 37.58 -15.81
CA PHE A 14 -37.73 37.61 -15.73
C PHE A 14 -37.36 36.66 -14.59
N ILE A 15 -37.11 35.39 -14.92
CA ILE A 15 -36.29 34.52 -14.09
C ILE A 15 -34.88 35.10 -14.19
N SER A 16 -34.56 36.05 -13.31
CA SER A 16 -33.18 36.38 -13.00
C SER A 16 -32.59 35.12 -12.36
N GLY A 17 -32.08 34.21 -13.19
CA GLY A 17 -31.15 33.21 -12.72
C GLY A 17 -30.01 33.98 -12.10
N ILE A 18 -29.95 33.97 -10.76
CA ILE A 18 -28.77 34.42 -10.04
C ILE A 18 -27.70 33.41 -10.44
N LEU A 19 -26.96 33.72 -11.51
CA LEU A 19 -25.65 33.14 -11.76
C LEU A 19 -24.80 33.59 -10.59
N VAL A 20 -24.77 32.77 -9.53
CA VAL A 20 -23.76 32.89 -8.50
C VAL A 20 -22.45 32.60 -9.21
N ALA A 21 -21.68 33.65 -9.49
CA ALA A 21 -20.31 33.47 -9.93
C ALA A 21 -19.58 32.67 -8.84
N GLN A 22 -18.88 31.60 -9.24
CA GLN A 22 -18.01 30.87 -8.30
C GLN A 22 -16.99 31.85 -7.72
N ASP A 23 -16.94 31.97 -6.39
CA ASP A 23 -16.00 32.84 -5.65
C ASP A 23 -14.58 32.25 -5.59
N TYR A 24 -14.24 31.35 -6.51
CA TYR A 24 -12.95 30.68 -6.55
C TYR A 24 -12.53 30.41 -7.99
N THR A 25 -11.23 30.25 -8.20
CA THR A 25 -10.68 29.92 -9.51
C THR A 25 -10.28 28.46 -9.56
N THR A 26 -10.44 27.88 -10.75
CA THR A 26 -10.01 26.52 -11.09
C THR A 26 -8.98 26.61 -12.21
N LEU A 27 -8.39 25.49 -12.61
CA LEU A 27 -7.55 25.40 -13.81
C LEU A 27 -8.26 25.89 -15.08
N LYS A 28 -9.59 25.92 -15.11
CA LYS A 28 -10.38 26.42 -16.24
C LYS A 28 -10.57 27.94 -16.21
N THR A 29 -10.58 28.55 -15.03
CA THR A 29 -10.94 29.97 -14.83
C THR A 29 -9.79 30.83 -14.31
N ALA A 30 -8.67 30.22 -13.92
CA ALA A 30 -7.51 30.90 -13.39
C ALA A 30 -6.80 31.80 -14.42
N SER A 31 -6.12 32.83 -13.91
CA SER A 31 -5.34 33.74 -14.76
C SER A 31 -4.20 33.01 -15.48
N LYS A 32 -3.77 33.54 -16.63
CA LYS A 32 -2.59 33.02 -17.35
C LYS A 32 -1.35 32.90 -16.45
N LYS A 33 -1.17 33.86 -15.53
CA LYS A 33 -0.05 33.88 -14.58
C LYS A 33 -0.14 32.74 -13.56
N THR A 34 -1.34 32.51 -13.01
CA THR A 34 -1.63 31.41 -12.09
C THR A 34 -1.39 30.05 -12.76
N LEU A 35 -1.89 29.88 -13.99
CA LEU A 35 -1.69 28.66 -14.78
C LEU A 35 -0.21 28.42 -15.11
N GLN A 36 0.54 29.48 -15.43
CA GLN A 36 1.98 29.35 -15.68
C GLN A 36 2.72 28.90 -14.42
N ALA A 37 2.40 29.46 -13.25
CA ALA A 37 3.01 29.04 -11.98
C ALA A 37 2.66 27.58 -11.63
N TYR A 38 1.39 27.19 -11.80
CA TYR A 38 0.94 25.81 -11.60
C TYR A 38 1.66 24.83 -12.52
N ASN A 39 1.77 25.15 -13.81
CA ASN A 39 2.43 24.29 -14.80
C ASN A 39 3.95 24.16 -14.56
N GLU A 40 4.60 25.20 -14.02
CA GLU A 40 6.00 25.09 -13.64
C GLU A 40 6.17 24.16 -12.43
N ALA A 41 5.28 24.24 -11.44
CA ALA A 41 5.30 23.31 -10.31
C ALA A 41 5.09 21.86 -10.76
N THR A 42 4.13 21.59 -11.66
CA THR A 42 3.90 20.23 -12.18
C THR A 42 5.06 19.73 -13.05
N LYS A 43 5.79 20.62 -13.72
CA LYS A 43 7.03 20.28 -14.39
C LYS A 43 8.12 19.81 -13.43
N GLN A 44 8.23 20.42 -12.25
CA GLN A 44 9.16 19.95 -11.22
C GLN A 44 8.81 18.55 -10.73
N ILE A 45 7.52 18.21 -10.63
CA ILE A 45 7.07 16.85 -10.29
C ILE A 45 7.55 15.84 -11.35
N MET A 46 7.44 16.18 -12.63
CA MET A 46 7.92 15.31 -13.72
C MET A 46 9.45 15.12 -13.72
N LEU A 47 10.18 16.00 -13.03
CA LEU A 47 11.63 15.92 -12.85
C LEU A 47 12.02 15.30 -11.49
N ASP A 48 11.07 14.67 -10.79
CA ASP A 48 11.21 14.11 -9.43
C ASP A 48 11.66 15.15 -8.37
N ASN A 49 11.53 16.44 -8.66
CA ASN A 49 11.89 17.55 -7.77
C ASN A 49 10.72 17.94 -6.85
N TYR A 50 10.24 16.99 -6.04
CA TYR A 50 9.06 17.18 -5.18
C TYR A 50 9.19 18.35 -4.20
N SER A 51 10.35 18.55 -3.58
CA SER A 51 10.57 19.68 -2.65
C SER A 51 10.37 21.04 -3.33
N GLN A 52 10.86 21.19 -4.58
CA GLN A 52 10.70 22.43 -5.34
C GLN A 52 9.26 22.63 -5.81
N ALA A 53 8.56 21.54 -6.16
CA ALA A 53 7.14 21.58 -6.50
C ALA A 53 6.30 22.07 -5.29
N ILE A 54 6.56 21.53 -4.09
CA ILE A 54 5.89 21.96 -2.85
C ILE A 54 6.10 23.45 -2.61
N LEU A 55 7.35 23.93 -2.57
CA LEU A 55 7.67 25.34 -2.35
C LEU A 55 6.98 26.27 -3.37
N SER A 56 6.95 25.86 -4.63
CA SER A 56 6.28 26.64 -5.69
C SER A 56 4.77 26.68 -5.50
N MET A 57 4.16 25.56 -5.09
CA MET A 57 2.74 25.45 -4.83
C MET A 57 2.31 26.22 -3.57
N GLU A 58 3.10 26.21 -2.49
CA GLU A 58 2.86 27.04 -1.30
C GLU A 58 2.86 28.53 -1.64
N ALA A 59 3.86 28.97 -2.43
CA ALA A 59 3.92 30.36 -2.88
C ALA A 59 2.73 30.74 -3.78
N LEU A 60 2.22 29.80 -4.56
CA LEU A 60 1.05 30.00 -5.42
C LEU A 60 -0.24 30.10 -4.59
N THR A 61 -0.50 29.14 -3.69
CA THR A 61 -1.71 29.13 -2.87
C THR A 61 -1.73 30.26 -1.85
N SER A 62 -0.58 30.74 -1.39
CA SER A 62 -0.49 31.95 -0.57
C SER A 62 -0.92 33.22 -1.33
N LYS A 63 -0.55 33.34 -2.62
CA LYS A 63 -0.91 34.50 -3.45
C LYS A 63 -2.33 34.42 -4.00
N GLU A 64 -2.80 33.20 -4.29
CA GLU A 64 -4.10 32.91 -4.87
C GLU A 64 -4.87 31.94 -3.95
N PRO A 65 -5.28 32.38 -2.74
CA PRO A 65 -5.85 31.49 -1.71
C PRO A 65 -7.18 30.86 -2.11
N ARG A 66 -7.84 31.36 -3.16
CA ARG A 66 -9.08 30.80 -3.72
C ARG A 66 -8.83 30.02 -5.03
N PHE A 67 -7.58 29.66 -5.34
CA PHE A 67 -7.29 28.74 -6.44
C PHE A 67 -7.34 27.30 -5.95
N ILE A 68 -8.49 26.64 -6.13
CA ILE A 68 -8.83 25.37 -5.47
C ILE A 68 -7.95 24.20 -5.94
N ASP A 69 -7.60 24.14 -7.23
CA ASP A 69 -6.72 23.09 -7.77
C ASP A 69 -5.30 23.19 -7.21
N GLY A 70 -4.88 24.40 -6.83
CA GLY A 70 -3.59 24.61 -6.19
C GLY A 70 -3.52 23.95 -4.82
N TRP A 71 -4.57 24.11 -4.00
CA TRP A 71 -4.68 23.44 -2.71
C TRP A 71 -4.81 21.93 -2.84
N LEU A 72 -5.55 21.44 -3.84
CA LEU A 72 -5.69 20.01 -4.10
C LEU A 72 -4.34 19.37 -4.45
N LEU A 73 -3.56 19.98 -5.35
CA LEU A 73 -2.22 19.50 -5.71
C LEU A 73 -1.25 19.62 -4.54
N LEU A 74 -1.29 20.72 -3.78
CA LEU A 74 -0.41 20.89 -2.61
C LEU A 74 -0.68 19.82 -1.54
N GLY A 75 -1.95 19.50 -1.29
CA GLY A 75 -2.34 18.41 -0.38
C GLY A 75 -1.86 17.03 -0.85
N GLU A 76 -1.94 16.76 -2.15
CA GLU A 76 -1.38 15.54 -2.75
C GLU A 76 0.13 15.45 -2.57
N LEU A 77 0.86 16.53 -2.88
CA LEU A 77 2.32 16.59 -2.74
C LEU A 77 2.76 16.38 -1.29
N TYR A 78 2.07 17.02 -0.34
CA TYR A 78 2.38 16.83 1.08
C TYR A 78 2.11 15.41 1.56
N LYS A 79 1.03 14.77 1.07
CA LYS A 79 0.74 13.37 1.36
C LYS A 79 1.85 12.44 0.85
N GLU A 80 2.30 12.64 -0.39
CA GLU A 80 3.39 11.84 -0.96
C GLU A 80 4.73 12.07 -0.24
N ALA A 81 4.96 13.28 0.28
CA ALA A 81 6.13 13.62 1.08
C ALA A 81 6.06 13.12 2.54
N GLY A 82 4.95 12.48 2.96
CA GLY A 82 4.73 12.04 4.34
C GLY A 82 4.45 13.17 5.34
N ASN A 83 4.27 14.41 4.87
CA ASN A 83 3.93 15.54 5.73
C ASN A 83 2.40 15.63 5.90
N TYR A 84 1.87 14.72 6.70
CA TYR A 84 0.43 14.49 6.81
C TYR A 84 -0.34 15.67 7.40
N ASP A 85 0.23 16.41 8.35
CA ASP A 85 -0.42 17.61 8.91
C ASP A 85 -0.65 18.69 7.84
N MET A 86 0.37 19.00 7.03
CA MET A 86 0.26 19.99 5.95
C MET A 86 -0.63 19.49 4.81
N ALA A 87 -0.63 18.19 4.54
CA ALA A 87 -1.54 17.57 3.59
C ALA A 87 -3.00 17.76 4.03
N LYS A 88 -3.30 17.48 5.30
CA LYS A 88 -4.63 17.63 5.89
C LYS A 88 -5.11 19.07 5.77
N GLN A 89 -4.32 20.04 6.20
CA GLN A 89 -4.66 21.47 6.12
C GLN A 89 -4.98 21.91 4.68
N SER A 90 -4.17 21.47 3.72
CA SER A 90 -4.37 21.82 2.30
C SER A 90 -5.65 21.19 1.73
N LEU A 91 -5.95 19.94 2.08
CA LEU A 91 -7.15 19.23 1.62
C LEU A 91 -8.42 19.74 2.31
N GLU A 92 -8.36 20.09 3.59
CA GLU A 92 -9.45 20.78 4.31
C GLU A 92 -9.74 22.14 3.67
N LYS A 93 -8.71 22.85 3.17
CA LYS A 93 -8.91 24.10 2.42
C LYS A 93 -9.68 23.88 1.12
N VAL A 94 -9.47 22.76 0.42
CA VAL A 94 -10.29 22.39 -0.75
C VAL A 94 -11.75 22.23 -0.35
N ALA A 95 -12.03 21.49 0.72
CA ALA A 95 -13.39 21.26 1.22
C ALA A 95 -14.05 22.55 1.73
N GLU A 96 -13.28 23.47 2.34
CA GLU A 96 -13.74 24.80 2.76
C GLU A 96 -14.14 25.68 1.57
N ILE A 97 -13.38 25.62 0.47
CA ILE A 97 -13.69 26.40 -0.74
C ILE A 97 -14.93 25.83 -1.43
N ASP A 98 -14.96 24.51 -1.66
CA ASP A 98 -16.10 23.82 -2.24
C ASP A 98 -16.08 22.33 -1.90
N ALA A 99 -16.98 21.96 -0.98
CA ALA A 99 -17.15 20.59 -0.49
C ALA A 99 -17.63 19.59 -1.56
N THR A 100 -18.02 20.04 -2.76
CA THR A 100 -18.45 19.17 -3.86
C THR A 100 -17.43 19.12 -5.00
N TYR A 101 -16.30 19.81 -4.87
CA TYR A 101 -15.35 19.98 -5.97
C TYR A 101 -14.60 18.70 -6.33
N SER A 102 -14.11 17.97 -5.33
CA SER A 102 -13.14 16.90 -5.56
C SER A 102 -13.36 15.69 -4.66
N SER A 103 -13.91 14.62 -5.25
CA SER A 103 -13.91 13.30 -4.62
C SER A 103 -12.48 12.84 -4.31
N LYS A 104 -11.52 13.10 -5.21
CA LYS A 104 -10.09 12.83 -4.98
C LYS A 104 -9.57 13.50 -3.70
N GLY A 105 -9.99 14.74 -3.44
CA GLY A 105 -9.62 15.49 -2.24
C GLY A 105 -10.08 14.79 -0.96
N TYR A 106 -11.34 14.35 -0.90
CA TYR A 106 -11.85 13.60 0.26
C TYR A 106 -11.21 12.22 0.42
N PHE A 107 -10.93 11.53 -0.68
CA PHE A 107 -10.22 10.26 -0.62
C PHE A 107 -8.82 10.42 0.02
N PHE A 108 -8.09 11.47 -0.38
CA PHE A 108 -6.80 11.79 0.22
C PHE A 108 -6.94 12.28 1.66
N LEU A 109 -7.96 13.09 1.97
CA LEU A 109 -8.19 13.57 3.33
C LEU A 109 -8.48 12.41 4.28
N ALA A 110 -9.22 11.39 3.84
CA ALA A 110 -9.44 10.17 4.61
C ALA A 110 -8.14 9.41 4.86
N GLN A 111 -7.32 9.20 3.82
CA GLN A 111 -6.01 8.53 3.94
C GLN A 111 -5.07 9.27 4.90
N VAL A 112 -4.98 10.59 4.78
CA VAL A 112 -4.14 11.43 5.64
C VAL A 112 -4.67 11.44 7.07
N SER A 113 -5.98 11.54 7.26
CA SER A 113 -6.59 11.50 8.60
C SER A 113 -6.34 10.17 9.31
N TRP A 114 -6.29 9.06 8.57
CA TRP A 114 -5.88 7.76 9.11
C TRP A 114 -4.43 7.77 9.60
N GLN A 115 -3.49 8.32 8.82
CA GLN A 115 -2.07 8.39 9.21
C GLN A 115 -1.84 9.27 10.45
N LEU A 116 -2.73 10.24 10.70
CA LEU A 116 -2.70 11.13 11.86
C LEU A 116 -3.50 10.61 13.06
N ASP A 117 -3.91 9.33 13.06
CA ASP A 117 -4.81 8.73 14.06
C ASP A 117 -6.11 9.52 14.31
N SER A 118 -6.48 10.38 13.35
CA SER A 118 -7.67 11.23 13.38
C SER A 118 -8.88 10.46 12.86
N PHE A 119 -9.21 9.35 13.51
CA PHE A 119 -10.17 8.36 13.00
C PHE A 119 -11.57 8.91 12.74
N LYS A 120 -12.02 9.90 13.53
CA LYS A 120 -13.32 10.57 13.28
C LYS A 120 -13.31 11.34 11.95
N ASN A 121 -12.30 12.19 11.74
CA ASN A 121 -12.14 12.92 10.47
C ASN A 121 -11.94 11.96 9.29
N CYS A 122 -11.27 10.82 9.51
CA CYS A 122 -11.14 9.77 8.51
C CYS A 122 -12.51 9.21 8.10
N ILE A 123 -13.39 8.93 9.06
CA ILE A 123 -14.76 8.44 8.79
C ILE A 123 -15.55 9.49 8.01
N GLU A 124 -15.55 10.74 8.48
CA GLU A 124 -16.28 11.85 7.84
C GLU A 124 -15.82 12.08 6.39
N ALA A 125 -14.50 12.06 6.15
CA ALA A 125 -13.95 12.19 4.80
C ALA A 125 -14.29 10.98 3.91
N CYS A 126 -14.28 9.76 4.45
CA CYS A 126 -14.76 8.57 3.73
C CYS A 126 -16.24 8.69 3.37
N GLU A 127 -17.09 9.10 4.30
CA GLU A 127 -18.53 9.29 4.07
C GLU A 127 -18.77 10.35 3.00
N GLN A 128 -18.02 11.45 3.03
CA GLN A 128 -18.12 12.43 1.96
C GLN A 128 -17.63 11.90 0.62
N TYR A 129 -16.50 11.21 0.57
CA TYR A 129 -16.03 10.58 -0.65
C TYR A 129 -17.06 9.63 -1.26
N LEU A 130 -17.74 8.84 -0.42
CA LEU A 130 -18.76 7.86 -0.82
C LEU A 130 -20.08 8.51 -1.26
N SER A 131 -20.29 9.80 -0.99
CA SER A 131 -21.48 10.55 -1.43
C SER A 131 -21.39 10.97 -2.90
N PHE A 132 -20.19 11.00 -3.49
CA PHE A 132 -19.98 11.32 -4.90
C PHE A 132 -20.49 10.19 -5.81
N THR A 133 -21.14 10.57 -6.91
CA THR A 133 -21.75 9.61 -7.86
C THR A 133 -20.76 9.00 -8.85
N ASP A 134 -19.67 9.71 -9.17
CA ASP A 134 -18.66 9.29 -10.13
C ASP A 134 -17.34 8.92 -9.43
N ILE A 135 -17.36 7.75 -8.77
CA ILE A 135 -16.19 7.19 -8.08
C ILE A 135 -15.86 5.79 -8.60
N SER A 136 -14.57 5.49 -8.74
CA SER A 136 -14.14 4.16 -9.19
C SER A 136 -14.55 3.07 -8.18
N LYS A 137 -14.97 1.90 -8.68
CA LYS A 137 -15.33 0.75 -7.83
C LYS A 137 -14.22 0.35 -6.86
N GLN A 138 -12.97 0.34 -7.33
CA GLN A 138 -11.82 0.00 -6.49
C GLN A 138 -11.65 0.99 -5.32
N ARG A 139 -11.63 2.30 -5.60
CA ARG A 139 -11.47 3.30 -4.54
C ARG A 139 -12.69 3.35 -3.62
N LYS A 140 -13.89 3.05 -4.12
CA LYS A 140 -15.09 2.89 -3.27
C LYS A 140 -14.86 1.80 -2.23
N THR A 141 -14.44 0.60 -2.66
CA THR A 141 -14.12 -0.50 -1.73
C THR A 141 -13.00 -0.12 -0.75
N GLN A 142 -11.95 0.58 -1.21
CA GLN A 142 -10.88 1.07 -0.34
C GLN A 142 -11.39 2.05 0.73
N ALA A 143 -12.26 2.99 0.36
CA ALA A 143 -12.84 3.95 1.29
C ALA A 143 -13.80 3.30 2.30
N GLU A 144 -14.60 2.32 1.87
CA GLU A 144 -15.45 1.52 2.76
C GLU A 144 -14.62 0.74 3.77
N GLN A 145 -13.53 0.10 3.33
CA GLN A 145 -12.60 -0.60 4.21
C GLN A 145 -11.91 0.36 5.18
N LEU A 146 -11.41 1.50 4.69
CA LEU A 146 -10.76 2.50 5.52
C LEU A 146 -11.71 3.06 6.60
N ARG A 147 -12.97 3.30 6.24
CA ARG A 147 -14.01 3.71 7.19
C ARG A 147 -14.24 2.65 8.26
N SER A 148 -14.37 1.38 7.86
CA SER A 148 -14.54 0.26 8.78
C SER A 148 -13.36 0.12 9.74
N ASN A 149 -12.12 0.24 9.22
CA ASN A 149 -10.91 0.22 10.01
C ASN A 149 -10.88 1.36 11.04
N ALA A 150 -11.26 2.59 10.64
CA ALA A 150 -11.30 3.73 11.53
C ALA A 150 -12.36 3.57 12.64
N MET A 151 -13.53 3.01 12.31
CA MET A 151 -14.56 2.67 13.30
C MET A 151 -14.05 1.62 14.30
N PHE A 152 -13.39 0.58 13.81
CA PHE A 152 -12.77 -0.44 14.66
C PHE A 152 -11.69 0.17 15.57
N ALA A 153 -10.79 1.01 15.02
CA ALA A 153 -9.70 1.63 15.76
C ALA A 153 -10.22 2.47 16.94
N ILE A 154 -11.29 3.25 16.74
CA ILE A 154 -11.93 4.04 17.80
C ILE A 154 -12.37 3.15 18.98
N GLU A 155 -12.90 1.97 18.71
CA GLU A 155 -13.32 1.04 19.77
C GLU A 155 -12.13 0.29 20.37
N ALA A 156 -11.20 -0.19 19.55
CA ALA A 156 -10.03 -0.93 19.99
C ALA A 156 -9.12 -0.11 20.92
N ILE A 157 -8.95 1.19 20.66
CA ILE A 157 -8.14 2.08 21.51
C ILE A 157 -8.72 2.23 22.92
N LYS A 158 -10.04 2.01 23.10
CA LYS A 158 -10.65 2.01 24.44
C LYS A 158 -10.27 0.78 25.27
N GLN A 159 -9.83 -0.28 24.60
CA GLN A 159 -9.44 -1.56 25.20
C GLN A 159 -8.07 -2.01 24.66
N PRO A 160 -6.99 -1.29 25.00
CA PRO A 160 -5.67 -1.64 24.50
C PRO A 160 -5.28 -3.04 25.00
N VAL A 161 -4.82 -3.88 24.07
CA VAL A 161 -4.18 -5.14 24.41
C VAL A 161 -2.71 -4.87 24.75
N PRO A 162 -2.12 -5.58 25.73
CA PRO A 162 -0.69 -5.46 26.00
C PRO A 162 0.12 -5.71 24.72
N PHE A 163 0.91 -4.73 24.30
CA PHE A 163 1.78 -4.80 23.14
C PHE A 163 3.12 -4.17 23.51
N ASP A 164 4.10 -5.03 23.77
CA ASP A 164 5.46 -4.65 24.17
C ASP A 164 6.46 -5.44 23.30
N PRO A 165 6.59 -5.08 22.00
CA PRO A 165 7.49 -5.80 21.10
C PRO A 165 8.94 -5.57 21.52
N VAL A 166 9.65 -6.66 21.79
CA VAL A 166 11.08 -6.62 22.11
C VAL A 166 11.88 -6.74 20.82
N ASN A 167 12.70 -5.73 20.52
CA ASN A 167 13.67 -5.80 19.45
C ASN A 167 14.67 -6.94 19.73
N LEU A 168 14.97 -7.77 18.73
CA LEU A 168 15.80 -8.97 18.90
C LEU A 168 17.31 -8.65 18.95
N GLY A 169 17.67 -7.38 18.87
CA GLY A 169 19.04 -6.87 18.92
C GLY A 169 19.79 -6.98 17.59
N GLU A 170 20.99 -6.40 17.54
CA GLU A 170 21.84 -6.33 16.35
C GLU A 170 22.29 -7.70 15.80
N ALA A 171 22.12 -8.76 16.60
CA ALA A 171 22.34 -10.12 16.17
C ALA A 171 21.37 -10.53 15.05
N ILE A 172 20.14 -10.01 15.08
CA ILE A 172 19.07 -10.30 14.11
C ILE A 172 18.69 -9.06 13.30
N ASN A 173 18.43 -7.93 13.96
CA ASN A 173 17.96 -6.70 13.30
C ASN A 173 19.13 -5.88 12.77
N SER A 174 19.05 -5.45 11.51
CA SER A 174 20.03 -4.57 10.88
C SER A 174 19.36 -3.33 10.31
N ASP A 175 20.13 -2.49 9.59
CA ASP A 175 19.57 -1.36 8.83
C ASP A 175 18.78 -1.83 7.58
N ALA A 176 18.92 -3.11 7.20
CA ALA A 176 18.15 -3.72 6.13
C ALA A 176 16.80 -4.23 6.64
N PRO A 177 15.75 -4.27 5.80
CA PRO A 177 14.50 -4.92 6.19
C PRO A 177 14.67 -6.43 6.42
N GLU A 178 14.24 -6.91 7.60
CA GLU A 178 14.08 -8.33 7.90
C GLU A 178 12.60 -8.74 8.05
N TYR A 179 12.22 -9.89 7.50
CA TYR A 179 10.85 -10.39 7.54
C TYR A 179 10.76 -11.90 7.30
N LEU A 180 9.54 -12.43 7.46
CA LEU A 180 9.20 -13.84 7.26
C LEU A 180 10.12 -14.81 8.05
N PRO A 181 10.25 -14.64 9.39
CA PRO A 181 10.99 -15.59 10.19
C PRO A 181 10.22 -16.92 10.29
N SER A 182 10.97 -18.02 10.29
CA SER A 182 10.51 -19.35 10.67
C SER A 182 11.44 -19.93 11.74
N LEU A 183 10.91 -20.81 12.58
CA LEU A 183 11.64 -21.44 13.69
C LEU A 183 11.59 -22.96 13.54
N THR A 184 12.65 -23.62 14.00
CA THR A 184 12.57 -25.05 14.32
C THR A 184 11.63 -25.29 15.49
N GLY A 185 11.12 -26.51 15.63
CA GLY A 185 10.12 -26.85 16.65
C GLY A 185 10.65 -26.78 18.09
N ASP A 186 11.97 -26.81 18.25
CA ASP A 186 12.68 -26.57 19.52
C ASP A 186 13.04 -25.10 19.76
N GLU A 187 12.67 -24.22 18.81
CA GLU A 187 12.95 -22.78 18.80
C GLU A 187 14.45 -22.43 18.90
N GLN A 188 15.34 -23.37 18.56
CA GLN A 188 16.79 -23.16 18.64
C GLN A 188 17.38 -22.56 17.38
N VAL A 189 16.71 -22.68 16.24
CA VAL A 189 17.16 -22.11 14.97
C VAL A 189 16.06 -21.22 14.40
N MET A 190 16.43 -19.99 14.05
CA MET A 190 15.62 -19.08 13.26
C MET A 190 16.20 -18.96 11.86
N VAL A 191 15.33 -19.01 10.85
CA VAL A 191 15.65 -18.62 9.48
C VAL A 191 14.74 -17.45 9.13
N PHE A 192 15.25 -16.44 8.44
CA PHE A 192 14.48 -15.26 8.05
C PHE A 192 15.00 -14.65 6.75
N THR A 193 14.19 -13.83 6.10
CA THR A 193 14.62 -13.07 4.92
C THR A 193 15.22 -11.75 5.35
N ARG A 194 16.35 -11.38 4.75
CA ARG A 194 16.91 -10.02 4.83
C ARG A 194 17.05 -9.46 3.41
N ARG A 195 16.51 -8.27 3.19
CA ARG A 195 16.60 -7.59 1.89
C ARG A 195 17.85 -6.73 1.80
N ILE A 196 18.86 -7.23 1.10
CA ILE A 196 20.16 -6.59 0.92
C ILE A 196 20.24 -5.81 -0.41
N GLY A 197 21.23 -4.93 -0.53
CA GLY A 197 21.44 -4.11 -1.73
C GLY A 197 20.56 -2.86 -1.80
N ASN A 198 20.64 -2.12 -2.91
CA ASN A 198 19.96 -0.83 -3.09
C ASN A 198 19.39 -0.66 -4.51
N GLY A 199 18.22 -0.02 -4.60
CA GLY A 199 17.55 0.26 -5.88
C GLY A 199 17.30 -1.02 -6.69
N ARG A 200 17.80 -1.05 -7.93
CA ARG A 200 17.64 -2.20 -8.85
C ARG A 200 18.48 -3.42 -8.47
N ASN A 201 19.44 -3.28 -7.56
CA ASN A 201 20.31 -4.37 -7.09
C ASN A 201 19.83 -4.94 -5.75
N GLN A 202 18.56 -4.70 -5.38
CA GLN A 202 18.00 -5.29 -4.17
C GLN A 202 17.77 -6.79 -4.38
N GLN A 203 18.11 -7.55 -3.35
CA GLN A 203 17.95 -8.99 -3.33
C GLN A 203 17.43 -9.46 -1.96
N GLU A 204 16.48 -10.39 -1.98
CA GLU A 204 16.01 -11.11 -0.81
C GLU A 204 16.86 -12.36 -0.61
N ASP A 205 17.55 -12.42 0.52
CA ASP A 205 18.42 -13.53 0.90
C ASP A 205 17.96 -14.14 2.22
N PHE A 206 18.15 -15.46 2.38
CA PHE A 206 17.93 -16.10 3.67
C PHE A 206 19.14 -15.96 4.59
N TYR A 207 18.84 -15.63 5.84
CA TYR A 207 19.77 -15.60 6.94
C TYR A 207 19.27 -16.54 8.03
N TRP A 208 20.19 -17.05 8.83
CA TRP A 208 19.85 -17.92 9.94
C TRP A 208 20.66 -17.58 11.19
N SER A 209 20.09 -17.90 12.35
CA SER A 209 20.71 -17.74 13.66
C SER A 209 20.35 -18.90 14.57
N GLU A 210 21.26 -19.23 15.48
CA GLU A 210 21.04 -20.16 16.57
C GLU A 210 20.74 -19.41 17.87
N LYS A 211 20.01 -20.06 18.77
CA LYS A 211 19.79 -19.59 20.14
C LYS A 211 20.86 -20.20 21.04
N GLN A 212 21.53 -19.37 21.83
CA GLN A 212 22.51 -19.76 22.84
C GLN A 212 22.14 -19.15 24.18
N ASP A 213 21.86 -20.01 25.16
CA ASP A 213 21.29 -19.72 26.48
C ASP A 213 19.92 -19.03 26.46
N SER A 214 19.85 -17.83 25.91
CA SER A 214 18.62 -17.07 25.63
C SER A 214 18.79 -16.03 24.52
N ASN A 215 20.01 -15.88 23.98
CA ASN A 215 20.33 -14.88 22.97
C ASN A 215 20.46 -15.51 21.60
N TRP A 216 20.06 -14.77 20.57
CA TRP A 216 20.38 -15.14 19.20
C TRP A 216 21.84 -14.85 18.89
N THR A 217 22.51 -15.76 18.18
CA THR A 217 23.82 -15.50 17.59
C THR A 217 23.72 -14.46 16.48
N TYR A 218 24.85 -13.85 16.09
CA TYR A 218 24.87 -13.02 14.89
C TYR A 218 24.44 -13.84 13.66
N ALA A 219 23.39 -13.36 12.99
CA ALA A 219 22.81 -14.03 11.84
C ALA A 219 23.82 -14.15 10.68
N ARG A 220 23.78 -15.29 10.00
CA ARG A 220 24.68 -15.61 8.89
C ARG A 220 23.88 -15.92 7.64
N PRO A 221 24.37 -15.57 6.44
CA PRO A 221 23.70 -15.93 5.20
C PRO A 221 23.63 -17.45 5.05
N LEU A 222 22.49 -17.96 4.59
CA LEU A 222 22.27 -19.38 4.31
C LEU A 222 22.85 -19.72 2.92
N SER A 223 24.18 -19.63 2.82
CA SER A 223 24.91 -19.56 1.54
C SER A 223 24.78 -20.81 0.66
N ASP A 224 24.43 -21.96 1.24
CA ASP A 224 24.17 -23.20 0.49
C ASP A 224 22.85 -23.14 -0.30
N ILE A 225 21.97 -22.19 0.04
CA ILE A 225 20.61 -22.07 -0.48
C ILE A 225 20.43 -20.79 -1.30
N ASN A 226 20.94 -19.66 -0.81
CA ASN A 226 20.85 -18.38 -1.52
C ASN A 226 21.50 -18.50 -2.90
N SER A 227 20.90 -17.85 -3.89
CA SER A 227 21.39 -17.85 -5.27
C SER A 227 21.40 -16.42 -5.82
N PRO A 228 21.76 -16.18 -7.09
CA PRO A 228 21.62 -14.85 -7.69
C PRO A 228 20.17 -14.40 -7.98
N TYR A 229 19.18 -15.24 -7.68
CA TYR A 229 17.76 -14.95 -7.84
C TYR A 229 17.16 -14.49 -6.51
N ASN A 230 15.95 -13.93 -6.52
CA ASN A 230 15.27 -13.61 -5.27
C ASN A 230 14.69 -14.88 -4.64
N GLU A 231 15.09 -15.15 -3.40
CA GLU A 231 14.47 -16.17 -2.57
C GLU A 231 13.58 -15.55 -1.48
N GLY A 232 12.38 -16.09 -1.35
CA GLY A 232 11.39 -15.55 -0.41
C GLY A 232 10.54 -16.61 0.24
N ALA A 233 9.82 -16.19 1.28
CA ALA A 233 8.78 -16.98 1.94
C ALA A 233 9.22 -18.42 2.27
N GLN A 234 10.24 -18.57 3.10
CA GLN A 234 10.70 -19.88 3.53
C GLN A 234 9.93 -20.42 4.73
N THR A 235 9.91 -21.75 4.86
CA THR A 235 9.54 -22.47 6.08
C THR A 235 10.55 -23.60 6.32
N ILE A 236 11.06 -23.69 7.56
CA ILE A 236 11.88 -24.82 8.00
C ILE A 236 10.99 -25.86 8.71
N THR A 237 11.29 -27.14 8.54
CA THR A 237 10.59 -28.20 9.27
C THR A 237 10.89 -28.15 10.76
N PRO A 238 9.97 -28.64 11.61
CA PRO A 238 10.16 -28.67 13.06
C PRO A 238 11.46 -29.36 13.50
N ASP A 239 11.91 -30.39 12.78
CA ASP A 239 13.17 -31.11 13.05
C ASP A 239 14.43 -30.39 12.53
N GLY A 240 14.28 -29.26 11.85
CA GLY A 240 15.37 -28.46 11.28
C GLY A 240 16.09 -29.11 10.10
N ARG A 241 15.53 -30.17 9.51
CA ARG A 241 16.21 -30.97 8.46
C ARG A 241 15.80 -30.63 7.04
N THR A 242 14.65 -30.01 6.84
CA THR A 242 14.16 -29.67 5.51
C THR A 242 13.70 -28.22 5.52
N ILE A 243 13.98 -27.50 4.44
CA ILE A 243 13.47 -26.16 4.21
C ILE A 243 12.75 -26.14 2.87
N TYR A 244 11.60 -25.46 2.84
CA TYR A 244 10.85 -25.16 1.63
C TYR A 244 10.82 -23.65 1.44
N PHE A 245 10.98 -23.19 0.20
CA PHE A 245 11.08 -21.76 -0.08
C PHE A 245 10.70 -21.48 -1.53
N VAL A 246 10.49 -20.20 -1.84
CA VAL A 246 10.10 -19.75 -3.18
C VAL A 246 11.30 -19.20 -3.91
N VAL A 247 11.42 -19.53 -5.19
CA VAL A 247 12.32 -18.83 -6.12
C VAL A 247 11.51 -18.41 -7.35
N CYS A 248 11.61 -17.13 -7.71
CA CYS A 248 10.91 -16.58 -8.88
C CYS A 248 11.85 -16.38 -10.07
N ASP A 249 11.32 -16.53 -11.27
CA ASP A 249 12.00 -16.25 -12.55
C ASP A 249 13.33 -17.01 -12.77
N LYS A 250 13.54 -18.13 -12.06
CA LYS A 250 14.70 -19.01 -12.24
C LYS A 250 14.56 -19.84 -13.52
N PRO A 251 15.53 -19.79 -14.46
CA PRO A 251 15.51 -20.61 -15.67
C PRO A 251 15.39 -22.10 -15.35
N GLY A 252 14.53 -22.80 -16.09
CA GLY A 252 14.24 -24.22 -15.89
C GLY A 252 13.14 -24.53 -14.87
N GLY A 253 12.53 -23.50 -14.27
CA GLY A 253 11.29 -23.62 -13.50
C GLY A 253 10.04 -23.84 -14.37
N TYR A 254 8.89 -24.07 -13.73
CA TYR A 254 7.61 -24.24 -14.41
C TYR A 254 7.01 -22.90 -14.85
N GLY A 255 7.29 -21.80 -14.14
CA GLY A 255 6.97 -20.42 -14.52
C GLY A 255 6.54 -19.57 -13.33
N GLY A 256 6.72 -18.25 -13.42
CA GLY A 256 6.41 -17.35 -12.31
C GLY A 256 7.30 -17.62 -11.09
N CYS A 257 6.71 -18.13 -10.02
CA CYS A 257 7.38 -18.48 -8.78
C CYS A 257 7.12 -19.94 -8.43
N ASP A 258 8.20 -20.68 -8.18
CA ASP A 258 8.16 -22.11 -7.87
C ASP A 258 8.62 -22.39 -6.44
N ILE A 259 8.14 -23.49 -5.87
CA ILE A 259 8.59 -23.98 -4.57
C ILE A 259 9.80 -24.90 -4.75
N TYR A 260 10.86 -24.58 -4.04
CA TYR A 260 12.08 -25.37 -3.93
C TYR A 260 12.19 -25.98 -2.54
N THR A 261 12.97 -27.05 -2.45
CA THR A 261 13.31 -27.71 -1.19
C THR A 261 14.80 -28.01 -1.10
N SER A 262 15.32 -27.97 0.12
CA SER A 262 16.66 -28.45 0.44
C SER A 262 16.64 -29.23 1.76
N THR A 263 17.54 -30.20 1.89
CA THR A 263 17.67 -31.05 3.07
C THR A 263 19.04 -30.87 3.72
N LYS A 264 19.07 -30.74 5.04
CA LYS A 264 20.29 -30.59 5.84
C LYS A 264 20.91 -31.94 6.15
N ARG A 265 22.19 -32.11 5.82
CA ARG A 265 23.02 -33.28 6.17
C ARG A 265 24.23 -32.81 6.97
N GLY A 266 24.20 -33.05 8.28
CA GLY A 266 25.18 -32.46 9.20
C GLY A 266 25.00 -30.94 9.26
N GLN A 267 26.01 -30.20 8.81
CA GLN A 267 25.98 -28.72 8.78
C GLN A 267 25.76 -28.13 7.39
N LYS A 268 25.58 -28.97 6.36
CA LYS A 268 25.40 -28.52 4.98
C LYS A 268 24.00 -28.77 4.50
N TRP A 269 23.47 -27.83 3.71
CA TRP A 269 22.25 -28.03 2.96
C TRP A 269 22.57 -28.69 1.61
N SER A 270 21.65 -29.51 1.11
CA SER A 270 21.74 -30.03 -0.25
C SER A 270 21.50 -28.92 -1.26
N GLU A 271 21.90 -29.15 -2.52
CA GLU A 271 21.51 -28.25 -3.60
C GLU A 271 19.97 -28.10 -3.65
N PRO A 272 19.43 -26.88 -3.77
CA PRO A 272 17.99 -26.66 -3.91
C PRO A 272 17.38 -27.38 -5.11
N LEU A 273 16.35 -28.17 -4.86
CA LEU A 273 15.59 -28.88 -5.88
C LEU A 273 14.19 -28.28 -6.01
N ASN A 274 13.75 -28.03 -7.24
CA ASN A 274 12.35 -27.67 -7.50
C ASN A 274 11.47 -28.86 -7.10
N VAL A 275 10.40 -28.62 -6.33
CA VAL A 275 9.53 -29.69 -5.81
C VAL A 275 8.78 -30.39 -6.95
N GLY A 276 8.59 -29.71 -8.08
CA GLY A 276 7.99 -30.27 -9.29
C GLY A 276 6.49 -30.48 -9.19
N ALA A 277 5.90 -31.04 -10.26
CA ALA A 277 4.48 -31.37 -10.31
C ALA A 277 4.12 -32.49 -9.29
N PRO A 278 2.91 -32.46 -8.69
CA PRO A 278 1.80 -31.53 -8.94
C PRO A 278 1.89 -30.22 -8.12
N VAL A 279 2.98 -30.02 -7.38
CA VAL A 279 3.16 -28.86 -6.49
C VAL A 279 3.46 -27.61 -7.28
N CYS A 280 4.39 -27.67 -8.23
CA CYS A 280 4.72 -26.55 -9.11
C CYS A 280 4.02 -26.69 -10.48
N SER A 281 3.66 -25.56 -11.08
CA SER A 281 2.97 -25.43 -12.36
C SER A 281 3.34 -24.11 -13.04
N ASN A 282 2.71 -23.78 -14.16
CA ASN A 282 2.95 -22.48 -14.83
C ASN A 282 2.29 -21.29 -14.10
N ALA A 283 1.65 -21.53 -12.95
CA ALA A 283 1.06 -20.49 -12.10
C ALA A 283 2.05 -20.02 -11.03
N TRP A 284 1.63 -19.12 -10.15
CA TRP A 284 2.48 -18.67 -9.05
C TRP A 284 2.23 -19.51 -7.82
N GLU A 285 3.22 -20.29 -7.40
CA GLU A 285 3.22 -21.04 -6.16
C GLU A 285 4.09 -20.36 -5.10
N THR A 286 3.49 -20.00 -3.97
CA THR A 286 4.10 -19.11 -2.98
C THR A 286 3.73 -19.46 -1.55
N GLN A 287 4.42 -18.84 -0.59
CA GLN A 287 4.13 -18.94 0.85
C GLN A 287 4.02 -20.37 1.38
N PRO A 288 5.02 -21.25 1.13
CA PRO A 288 5.04 -22.55 1.75
C PRO A 288 5.02 -22.44 3.28
N SER A 289 4.21 -23.29 3.92
CA SER A 289 4.14 -23.45 5.37
C SER A 289 4.02 -24.92 5.69
N VAL A 290 4.94 -25.46 6.49
CA VAL A 290 4.92 -26.87 6.86
C VAL A 290 4.17 -27.08 8.19
N SER A 291 3.47 -28.20 8.32
CA SER A 291 2.76 -28.58 9.54
C SER A 291 3.73 -28.88 10.70
N ALA A 292 3.20 -28.81 11.92
CA ALA A 292 3.96 -29.04 13.15
C ALA A 292 4.52 -30.48 13.29
N ASP A 293 3.98 -31.45 12.58
CA ASP A 293 4.51 -32.82 12.50
C ASP A 293 5.45 -33.03 11.30
N GLY A 294 5.69 -31.99 10.49
CA GLY A 294 6.51 -32.04 9.29
C GLY A 294 5.91 -32.82 8.13
N SER A 295 4.69 -33.35 8.27
CA SER A 295 4.10 -34.29 7.30
C SER A 295 3.33 -33.62 6.18
N THR A 296 2.91 -32.35 6.37
CA THR A 296 2.03 -31.65 5.44
C THR A 296 2.60 -30.30 5.02
N LEU A 297 2.72 -30.07 3.71
CA LEU A 297 3.08 -28.77 3.15
C LEU A 297 1.83 -28.02 2.69
N PHE A 298 1.62 -26.82 3.21
CA PHE A 298 0.63 -25.86 2.76
C PHE A 298 1.27 -24.82 1.83
N PHE A 299 0.59 -24.40 0.76
CA PHE A 299 1.08 -23.33 -0.12
C PHE A 299 -0.04 -22.62 -0.85
N CYS A 300 0.20 -21.37 -1.27
CA CYS A 300 -0.70 -20.56 -2.08
C CYS A 300 -0.45 -20.75 -3.58
N SER A 301 -1.50 -20.92 -4.39
CA SER A 301 -1.38 -20.97 -5.85
C SER A 301 -2.41 -20.11 -6.58
N THR A 302 -2.03 -19.55 -7.73
CA THR A 302 -2.88 -18.76 -8.65
C THR A 302 -3.37 -19.55 -9.87
N ARG A 303 -3.41 -20.89 -9.80
CA ARG A 303 -3.86 -21.74 -10.91
C ARG A 303 -5.25 -21.37 -11.44
N PRO A 304 -5.48 -21.48 -12.76
CA PRO A 304 -6.78 -21.20 -13.36
C PRO A 304 -7.91 -22.04 -12.75
N GLY A 305 -9.02 -21.38 -12.40
CA GLY A 305 -10.16 -21.98 -11.71
C GLY A 305 -10.39 -21.38 -10.32
N GLU A 306 -9.34 -20.81 -9.73
CA GLU A 306 -9.39 -20.18 -8.42
C GLU A 306 -9.45 -18.64 -8.55
N LYS A 307 -10.41 -17.99 -7.88
CA LYS A 307 -10.59 -16.52 -7.93
C LYS A 307 -9.60 -15.76 -7.03
N VAL A 308 -8.91 -16.48 -6.16
CA VAL A 308 -7.97 -16.02 -5.13
C VAL A 308 -6.89 -17.09 -4.96
N ALA A 309 -5.76 -16.75 -4.33
CA ALA A 309 -4.78 -17.75 -3.97
C ALA A 309 -5.41 -18.84 -3.07
N VAL A 310 -5.32 -20.11 -3.48
CA VAL A 310 -5.86 -21.24 -2.71
C VAL A 310 -4.75 -21.94 -1.95
N ILE A 311 -5.05 -22.31 -0.72
CA ILE A 311 -4.17 -23.09 0.16
C ILE A 311 -4.33 -24.58 -0.18
N TYR A 312 -3.26 -25.21 -0.66
CA TYR A 312 -3.21 -26.65 -0.92
C TYR A 312 -2.40 -27.35 0.17
N GLY A 313 -2.89 -28.46 0.71
CA GLY A 313 -2.15 -29.33 1.64
C GLY A 313 -1.72 -30.63 0.97
N LEU A 314 -0.43 -30.97 1.07
CA LEU A 314 0.13 -32.23 0.55
C LEU A 314 0.64 -33.08 1.70
N ARG A 315 0.20 -34.34 1.80
CA ARG A 315 0.67 -35.35 2.77
C ARG A 315 1.61 -36.33 2.12
#